data_AF-A0A9X2A8V9-F1
#
_entry.id   AF-A0A9X2A8V9-F1
#
_cell.length_a   1.000
_cell.length_b   1.000
_cell.length_c   1.000
_cell.angle_alpha   90.00
_cell.angle_beta   90.00
_cell.angle_gamma   90.00
#
_symmetry.space_group_name_H-M   'P 1'
#
loop_
_entity.id
_entity.type
_entity.pdbx_description
1 polymer ?
#
loop_
_entity_poly.entity_id
_entity_poly.type
_entity_poly.pdbx_seq_one_letter_code
_entity_poly.pdbx_strand_id
1 'polypeptide(L)'
;MTGIIRKAYFILSFFILVPACYSQQPSMQQKDSLKFNNKIVPDVIWREAYVALSHYPELKDTPIEFRFKKNIKKSFMQAQPKIGGLFKKRKNRSYLIFINKEFSIEDEKFDISMVPSEVLIGWIGHELGHIMDYRERSSAGLLWFGIKYITSKNYIREAERAADTYAVNHGLGEQIIATKDFILNHSRLSDTYKARIEDLYLSQEEIMVLIDEIHGEGD
;
A
#
# COMPACT_ATOMS: atom_id res chain seq x y z
N MET A 1 66.20 24.76 3.95
CA MET A 1 66.08 25.49 2.68
C MET A 1 65.25 24.64 1.72
N THR A 2 64.18 25.22 1.14
CA THR A 2 63.56 24.96 -0.18
C THR A 2 63.19 23.52 -0.58
N GLY A 3 62.01 23.15 -1.11
CA GLY A 3 60.82 23.82 -1.64
C GLY A 3 59.89 22.71 -2.18
N ILE A 4 58.60 22.71 -1.88
CA ILE A 4 57.45 23.05 -2.75
C ILE A 4 57.49 22.49 -4.20
N ILE A 5 56.32 21.93 -4.59
CA ILE A 5 55.63 21.85 -5.91
C ILE A 5 55.58 20.42 -6.51
N ARG A 6 54.45 19.66 -6.47
CA ARG A 6 53.13 19.71 -7.19
C ARG A 6 53.13 19.15 -8.64
N LYS A 7 52.07 18.38 -8.94
CA LYS A 7 51.52 17.85 -10.23
C LYS A 7 51.89 16.37 -10.53
N ALA A 8 51.04 15.50 -11.08
CA ALA A 8 49.65 15.56 -11.55
C ALA A 8 49.18 14.11 -11.91
N TYR A 9 47.90 13.82 -11.64
CA TYR A 9 46.94 12.92 -12.30
C TYR A 9 47.40 11.69 -13.11
N PHE A 10 46.87 10.52 -12.73
CA PHE A 10 46.16 9.59 -13.62
C PHE A 10 45.25 8.66 -12.79
N ILE A 11 44.07 9.13 -12.40
CA ILE A 11 42.97 8.23 -12.00
C ILE A 11 42.21 7.95 -13.30
N LEU A 12 42.42 6.76 -13.85
CA LEU A 12 41.69 6.27 -15.00
C LEU A 12 40.27 5.93 -14.53
N SER A 13 39.36 6.89 -14.63
CA SER A 13 37.92 6.68 -14.43
C SER A 13 37.39 5.76 -15.53
N PHE A 14 37.22 4.49 -15.23
CA PHE A 14 36.49 3.56 -16.07
C PHE A 14 34.99 3.79 -15.84
N PHE A 15 34.42 4.79 -16.50
CA PHE A 15 32.98 4.95 -16.64
C PHE A 15 32.48 3.85 -17.60
N ILE A 16 32.13 2.69 -17.06
CA ILE A 16 31.29 1.73 -17.78
C ILE A 16 29.91 2.37 -17.86
N LEU A 17 29.59 2.95 -19.01
CA LEU A 17 28.24 3.27 -19.43
C LEU A 17 27.45 1.95 -19.51
N VAL A 18 26.86 1.55 -18.38
CA VAL A 18 25.77 0.59 -18.40
C VAL A 18 24.61 1.31 -19.09
N PRO A 19 24.10 0.83 -20.23
CA PRO A 19 22.89 1.37 -20.80
C PRO A 19 21.80 1.13 -19.75
N ALA A 20 21.28 2.20 -19.16
CA ALA A 20 20.09 2.14 -18.35
C ALA A 20 18.94 1.79 -19.29
N CYS A 21 18.72 0.50 -19.51
CA CYS A 21 17.52 -0.01 -20.15
C CYS A 21 16.38 0.18 -19.15
N TYR A 22 15.90 1.42 -19.04
CA TYR A 22 14.65 1.73 -18.38
C TYR A 22 13.56 1.11 -19.26
N SER A 23 13.02 -0.03 -18.82
CA SER A 23 11.77 -0.53 -19.39
C SER A 23 10.72 0.58 -19.25
N GLN A 24 10.32 1.18 -20.36
CA GLN A 24 9.19 2.11 -20.37
C GLN A 24 7.94 1.31 -19.99
N GLN A 25 7.52 1.42 -18.73
CA GLN A 25 6.15 1.04 -18.36
C GLN A 25 5.21 2.00 -19.11
N PRO A 26 4.12 1.52 -19.72
CA PRO A 26 3.14 2.40 -20.35
C PRO A 26 2.68 3.45 -19.32
N SER A 27 2.63 4.72 -19.73
CA SER A 27 2.20 5.80 -18.85
C SER A 27 0.73 5.59 -18.47
N MET A 28 0.48 5.11 -17.25
CA MET A 28 -0.87 4.98 -16.73
C MET A 28 -1.44 6.38 -16.46
N GLN A 29 -2.62 6.67 -16.99
CA GLN A 29 -3.32 7.93 -16.83
C GLN A 29 -4.58 7.76 -15.97
N GLN A 30 -5.10 8.86 -15.44
CA GLN A 30 -6.42 8.85 -14.81
C GLN A 30 -7.45 8.44 -15.85
N LYS A 31 -8.36 7.53 -15.49
CA LYS A 31 -9.44 7.13 -16.38
C LYS A 31 -10.66 8.02 -16.17
N ASP A 32 -11.23 8.49 -17.26
CA ASP A 32 -12.21 9.58 -17.26
C ASP A 32 -13.50 9.27 -16.48
N SER A 33 -13.81 7.98 -16.29
CA SER A 33 -14.97 7.55 -15.51
C SER A 33 -14.82 7.71 -13.99
N LEU A 34 -13.64 8.06 -13.44
CA LEU A 34 -13.50 8.26 -11.99
C LEU A 34 -14.06 9.65 -11.65
N LYS A 35 -15.05 9.67 -10.76
CA LYS A 35 -15.48 10.90 -10.08
C LYS A 35 -14.45 11.43 -9.06
N PHE A 36 -13.27 10.80 -8.99
CA PHE A 36 -12.16 11.13 -8.10
C PHE A 36 -11.04 11.81 -8.89
N ASN A 37 -10.50 12.88 -8.33
CA ASN A 37 -9.41 13.62 -8.94
C ASN A 37 -8.05 13.02 -8.54
N ASN A 38 -7.04 13.21 -9.39
CA ASN A 38 -5.64 12.87 -9.10
C ASN A 38 -5.41 11.37 -8.82
N LYS A 39 -6.17 10.50 -9.49
CA LYS A 39 -6.04 9.04 -9.35
C LYS A 39 -5.44 8.44 -10.60
N ILE A 40 -4.43 7.59 -10.43
CA ILE A 40 -3.89 6.77 -11.52
C ILE A 40 -4.14 5.33 -11.13
N VAL A 41 -4.96 4.62 -11.91
CA VAL A 41 -5.42 3.27 -11.59
C VAL A 41 -5.28 2.37 -12.82
N PRO A 42 -4.68 1.18 -12.72
CA PRO A 42 -4.66 0.20 -13.80
C PRO A 42 -6.08 -0.24 -14.19
N ASP A 43 -6.31 -0.43 -15.50
CA ASP A 43 -7.64 -0.81 -16.02
C ASP A 43 -8.20 -2.09 -15.41
N VAL A 44 -7.32 -3.06 -15.13
CA VAL A 44 -7.68 -4.39 -14.63
C VAL A 44 -8.30 -4.43 -13.23
N ILE A 45 -8.10 -3.37 -12.43
CA ILE A 45 -8.67 -3.23 -11.07
C ILE A 45 -9.54 -1.98 -10.93
N TRP A 46 -9.85 -1.35 -12.05
CA TRP A 46 -10.47 -0.03 -12.07
C TRP A 46 -11.77 0.02 -11.28
N ARG A 47 -12.61 -1.02 -11.46
CA ARG A 47 -13.93 -1.09 -10.87
C ARG A 47 -13.84 -1.24 -9.36
N GLU A 48 -12.98 -2.14 -8.91
CA GLU A 48 -12.70 -2.45 -7.52
C GLU A 48 -12.13 -1.22 -6.80
N ALA A 49 -11.16 -0.55 -7.43
CA ALA A 49 -10.59 0.68 -6.90
C ALA A 49 -11.61 1.82 -6.83
N TYR A 50 -12.51 1.94 -7.82
CA TYR A 50 -13.58 2.93 -7.77
C TYR A 50 -14.56 2.66 -6.63
N VAL A 51 -14.98 1.41 -6.46
CA VAL A 51 -15.87 1.02 -5.35
C VAL A 51 -15.19 1.34 -4.03
N ALA A 52 -13.98 0.84 -3.78
CA ALA A 52 -13.27 1.11 -2.54
C ALA A 52 -13.10 2.63 -2.30
N LEU A 53 -12.68 3.41 -3.30
CA LEU A 53 -12.54 4.86 -3.17
C LEU A 53 -13.87 5.57 -2.85
N SER A 54 -15.01 5.05 -3.33
CA SER A 54 -16.33 5.64 -3.06
C SER A 54 -16.71 5.64 -1.57
N HIS A 55 -16.09 4.77 -0.78
CA HIS A 55 -16.24 4.72 0.68
C HIS A 55 -15.36 5.76 1.39
N TYR A 56 -14.37 6.37 0.73
CA TYR A 56 -13.45 7.36 1.32
C TYR A 56 -13.59 8.74 0.65
N PRO A 57 -14.69 9.47 0.89
CA PRO A 57 -14.90 10.79 0.31
C PRO A 57 -13.79 11.79 0.66
N GLU A 58 -13.11 11.62 1.80
CA GLU A 58 -11.99 12.44 2.26
C GLU A 58 -10.75 12.29 1.37
N LEU A 59 -10.67 11.22 0.57
CA LEU A 59 -9.60 10.97 -0.38
C LEU A 59 -9.92 11.48 -1.79
N LYS A 60 -11.06 12.15 -2.00
CA LYS A 60 -11.50 12.65 -3.31
C LYS A 60 -10.41 13.35 -4.11
N ASP A 61 -9.75 14.33 -3.48
CA ASP A 61 -8.71 15.15 -4.12
C ASP A 61 -7.27 14.71 -3.80
N THR A 62 -7.10 13.74 -2.89
CA THR A 62 -5.79 13.21 -2.51
C THR A 62 -5.13 12.49 -3.69
N PRO A 63 -3.91 12.87 -4.11
CA PRO A 63 -3.23 12.15 -5.18
C PRO A 63 -2.83 10.73 -4.77
N ILE A 64 -3.35 9.73 -5.45
CA ILE A 64 -3.08 8.30 -5.18
C ILE A 64 -2.81 7.61 -6.51
N GLU A 65 -1.72 6.86 -6.58
CA GLU A 65 -1.35 6.13 -7.77
C GLU A 65 -1.14 4.65 -7.45
N PHE A 66 -1.92 3.82 -8.14
CA PHE A 66 -1.85 2.37 -8.04
C PHE A 66 -0.85 1.87 -9.09
N ARG A 67 0.15 1.12 -8.64
CA ARG A 67 1.20 0.60 -9.52
C ARG A 67 1.42 -0.88 -9.31
N PHE A 68 1.46 -1.60 -10.41
CA PHE A 68 2.02 -2.93 -10.39
C PHE A 68 3.53 -2.90 -10.13
N LYS A 69 3.97 -3.71 -9.17
CA LYS A 69 5.37 -3.88 -8.82
C LYS A 69 5.66 -5.38 -8.75
N LYS A 70 6.79 -5.81 -9.32
CA LYS A 70 7.28 -7.17 -9.13
C LYS A 70 7.93 -7.24 -7.74
N ASN A 71 7.55 -8.22 -6.92
CA ASN A 71 8.17 -8.56 -5.64
C ASN A 71 7.95 -7.54 -4.51
N ILE A 72 6.70 -7.22 -4.19
CA ILE A 72 6.37 -6.70 -2.85
C ILE A 72 6.55 -7.85 -1.87
N LYS A 73 7.45 -7.68 -0.89
CA LYS A 73 7.76 -8.72 0.09
C LYS A 73 6.69 -8.72 1.18
N LYS A 74 6.14 -9.90 1.48
CA LYS A 74 5.26 -10.17 2.65
C LYS A 74 3.82 -9.63 2.58
N SER A 75 3.39 -9.04 1.48
CA SER A 75 2.01 -8.56 1.29
C SER A 75 1.58 -8.57 -0.17
N PHE A 76 0.26 -8.51 -0.40
CA PHE A 76 -0.33 -8.46 -1.75
C PHE A 76 -0.33 -7.03 -2.29
N MET A 77 -0.77 -6.09 -1.46
CA MET A 77 -0.70 -4.66 -1.70
C MET A 77 0.17 -3.98 -0.65
N GLN A 78 0.59 -2.74 -0.93
CA GLN A 78 1.33 -1.91 0.02
C GLN A 78 1.17 -0.42 -0.30
N ALA A 79 0.58 0.32 0.63
CA ALA A 79 0.50 1.77 0.60
C ALA A 79 1.79 2.40 1.14
N GLN A 80 2.17 3.54 0.54
CA GLN A 80 3.25 4.38 1.07
C GLN A 80 3.14 5.83 0.59
N PRO A 81 3.63 6.82 1.35
CA PRO A 81 3.85 8.16 0.84
C PRO A 81 4.89 8.17 -0.30
N LYS A 82 4.70 9.01 -1.32
CA LYS A 82 5.79 9.30 -2.28
C LYS A 82 6.91 10.05 -1.57
N ILE A 83 8.13 9.49 -1.58
CA ILE A 83 9.28 10.03 -0.84
C ILE A 83 9.56 11.50 -1.18
N GLY A 84 9.55 11.86 -2.47
CA GLY A 84 9.73 13.25 -2.91
C GLY A 84 8.63 14.24 -2.46
N GLY A 85 7.53 13.73 -1.92
CA GLY A 85 6.41 14.51 -1.40
C GLY A 85 6.43 14.72 0.13
N LEU A 86 7.31 14.06 0.88
CA LEU A 86 7.31 14.12 2.36
C LEU A 86 7.56 15.52 2.92
N PHE A 87 8.29 16.37 2.20
CA PHE A 87 8.55 17.77 2.59
C PHE A 87 7.45 18.75 2.14
N LYS A 88 6.45 18.29 1.38
CA LYS A 88 5.31 19.12 1.00
C LYS A 88 4.35 19.28 2.18
N LYS A 89 3.54 20.35 2.15
CA LYS A 89 2.38 20.52 3.06
C LYS A 89 1.50 19.26 3.00
N ARG A 90 0.93 18.85 4.14
CA ARG A 90 0.10 17.63 4.28
C ARG A 90 -0.90 17.44 3.12
N LYS A 91 -1.68 18.49 2.80
CA LYS A 91 -2.67 18.50 1.72
C LYS A 91 -2.13 18.32 0.29
N ASN A 92 -0.82 18.49 0.10
CA ASN A 92 -0.15 18.37 -1.20
C ASN A 92 0.70 17.09 -1.30
N ARG A 93 0.61 16.19 -0.31
CA ARG A 93 1.28 14.89 -0.36
C ARG A 93 0.54 13.97 -1.32
N SER A 94 1.30 13.04 -1.88
CA SER A 94 0.82 12.05 -2.84
C SER A 94 1.25 10.68 -2.39
N TYR A 95 0.45 9.67 -2.68
CA TYR A 95 0.62 8.31 -2.20
C TYR A 95 0.76 7.33 -3.37
N LEU A 96 1.33 6.17 -3.05
CA LEU A 96 1.42 5.03 -3.95
C LEU A 96 0.77 3.84 -3.26
N ILE A 97 0.00 3.07 -4.01
CA ILE A 97 -0.42 1.72 -3.63
C ILE A 97 0.25 0.78 -4.61
N PHE A 98 1.20 0.00 -4.13
CA PHE A 98 1.81 -1.05 -4.92
C PHE A 98 0.95 -2.30 -4.89
N ILE A 99 0.88 -2.99 -6.02
CA ILE A 99 0.13 -4.23 -6.17
C ILE A 99 1.05 -5.26 -6.83
N ASN A 100 1.12 -6.45 -6.25
CA ASN A 100 1.79 -7.56 -6.88
C ASN A 100 0.96 -8.06 -8.08
N LYS A 101 1.56 -8.11 -9.28
CA LYS A 101 0.92 -8.74 -10.46
C LYS A 101 0.76 -10.25 -10.27
N GLU A 102 1.77 -10.83 -9.64
CA GLU A 102 1.84 -12.23 -9.26
C GLU A 102 2.07 -12.25 -7.76
N PHE A 103 1.17 -12.87 -6.99
CA PHE A 103 1.39 -13.04 -5.56
C PHE A 103 2.45 -14.11 -5.34
N SER A 104 3.70 -13.69 -5.16
CA SER A 104 4.80 -14.58 -4.76
C SER A 104 5.04 -14.47 -3.27
N ILE A 105 4.28 -15.23 -2.49
CA ILE A 105 4.64 -15.53 -1.10
C ILE A 105 5.22 -16.93 -1.11
N GLU A 106 6.51 -17.02 -0.78
CA GLU A 106 7.19 -18.30 -0.58
C GLU A 106 7.02 -19.28 -1.77
N ASP A 107 7.22 -18.75 -3.00
CA ASP A 107 7.32 -19.47 -4.28
C ASP A 107 6.02 -19.83 -5.03
N GLU A 108 4.85 -19.45 -4.51
CA GLU A 108 3.56 -19.58 -5.20
C GLU A 108 3.30 -18.43 -6.19
N LYS A 109 2.43 -18.61 -7.18
CA LYS A 109 2.06 -17.54 -8.14
C LYS A 109 0.55 -17.43 -8.25
N PHE A 110 -0.01 -16.33 -7.75
CA PHE A 110 -1.42 -16.00 -7.92
C PHE A 110 -1.61 -14.89 -8.95
N ASP A 111 -2.50 -15.09 -9.93
CA ASP A 111 -2.87 -14.06 -10.91
C ASP A 111 -4.02 -13.21 -10.35
N ILE A 112 -3.85 -11.89 -10.36
CA ILE A 112 -4.87 -10.94 -9.88
C ILE A 112 -6.25 -11.13 -10.52
N SER A 113 -6.30 -11.65 -11.75
CA SER A 113 -7.56 -11.96 -12.46
C SER A 113 -8.38 -13.08 -11.81
N MET A 114 -7.78 -13.87 -10.92
CA MET A 114 -8.44 -14.96 -10.21
C MET A 114 -8.91 -14.57 -8.81
N VAL A 115 -8.62 -13.34 -8.35
CA VAL A 115 -9.09 -12.84 -7.06
C VAL A 115 -10.55 -12.39 -7.21
N PRO A 116 -11.48 -12.81 -6.33
CA PRO A 116 -12.84 -12.29 -6.31
C PRO A 116 -12.86 -10.76 -6.14
N SER A 117 -13.86 -10.10 -6.73
CA SER A 117 -13.92 -8.62 -6.76
C SER A 117 -14.05 -8.03 -5.36
N GLU A 118 -14.85 -8.64 -4.48
CA GLU A 118 -15.03 -8.26 -3.08
C GLU A 118 -13.75 -8.35 -2.25
N VAL A 119 -12.90 -9.33 -2.54
CA VAL A 119 -11.58 -9.50 -1.90
C VAL A 119 -10.62 -8.39 -2.36
N LEU A 120 -10.61 -8.05 -3.66
CA LEU A 120 -9.83 -6.92 -4.15
C LEU A 120 -10.30 -5.58 -3.56
N ILE A 121 -11.62 -5.39 -3.44
CA ILE A 121 -12.18 -4.19 -2.81
C ILE A 121 -11.73 -4.10 -1.35
N GLY A 122 -11.74 -5.20 -0.60
CA GLY A 122 -11.29 -5.24 0.79
C GLY A 122 -9.80 -4.92 0.94
N TRP A 123 -8.93 -5.55 0.13
CA TRP A 123 -7.51 -5.20 0.10
C TRP A 123 -7.28 -3.73 -0.24
N ILE A 124 -7.95 -3.18 -1.26
CA ILE A 124 -7.80 -1.77 -1.60
C ILE A 124 -8.32 -0.88 -0.46
N GLY A 125 -9.43 -1.23 0.17
CA GLY A 125 -9.98 -0.54 1.34
C GLY A 125 -8.95 -0.45 2.47
N HIS A 126 -8.33 -1.57 2.83
CA HIS A 126 -7.24 -1.61 3.82
C HIS A 126 -6.11 -0.64 3.46
N GLU A 127 -5.62 -0.65 2.21
CA GLU A 127 -4.56 0.27 1.77
C GLU A 127 -4.98 1.75 1.80
N LEU A 128 -6.25 2.04 1.53
CA LEU A 128 -6.80 3.39 1.70
C LEU A 128 -6.87 3.78 3.19
N GLY A 129 -7.14 2.84 4.09
CA GLY A 129 -7.06 3.01 5.54
C GLY A 129 -5.66 3.44 6.00
N HIS A 130 -4.60 2.82 5.47
CA HIS A 130 -3.23 3.30 5.68
C HIS A 130 -3.03 4.75 5.19
N ILE A 131 -3.58 5.11 4.02
CA ILE A 131 -3.48 6.48 3.51
C ILE A 131 -4.22 7.47 4.43
N MET A 132 -5.35 7.10 5.02
CA MET A 132 -6.05 7.91 6.02
C MET A 132 -5.14 8.21 7.22
N ASP A 133 -4.50 7.18 7.80
CA ASP A 133 -3.53 7.36 8.88
C ASP A 133 -2.34 8.26 8.46
N TYR A 134 -1.82 8.07 7.23
CA TYR A 134 -0.68 8.85 6.76
C TYR A 134 -0.99 10.35 6.57
N ARG A 135 -2.23 10.70 6.27
CA ARG A 135 -2.66 12.09 6.03
C ARG A 135 -2.61 12.93 7.30
N GLU A 136 -2.96 12.34 8.43
CA GLU A 136 -2.99 13.03 9.72
C GLU A 136 -1.59 13.25 10.32
N ARG A 137 -0.62 12.44 9.90
CA ARG A 137 0.75 12.49 10.42
C ARG A 137 1.54 13.71 9.94
N SER A 138 2.39 14.25 10.82
CA SER A 138 3.40 15.25 10.42
C SER A 138 4.51 14.58 9.59
N SER A 139 5.37 15.35 8.92
CA SER A 139 6.46 14.75 8.12
C SER A 139 7.42 13.94 8.99
N ALA A 140 7.77 14.47 10.17
CA ALA A 140 8.55 13.73 11.17
C ALA A 140 7.79 12.50 11.69
N GLY A 141 6.47 12.62 11.90
CA GLY A 141 5.62 11.50 12.31
C GLY A 141 5.56 10.37 11.29
N LEU A 142 5.54 10.67 9.99
CA LEU A 142 5.61 9.67 8.92
C LEU A 142 6.97 8.99 8.84
N LEU A 143 8.06 9.75 9.01
CA LEU A 143 9.40 9.17 9.08
C LEU A 143 9.52 8.21 10.26
N TRP A 144 9.05 8.65 11.43
CA TRP A 144 9.06 7.84 12.64
C TRP A 144 8.16 6.62 12.54
N PHE A 145 6.98 6.77 11.91
CA PHE A 145 6.11 5.65 11.55
C PHE A 145 6.87 4.61 10.73
N GLY A 146 7.54 5.03 9.65
CA GLY A 146 8.31 4.12 8.79
C GLY A 146 9.41 3.37 9.55
N ILE A 147 10.14 4.05 10.44
CA ILE A 147 11.18 3.44 11.28
C ILE A 147 10.58 2.40 12.23
N LYS A 148 9.51 2.73 12.94
CA LYS A 148 8.86 1.80 13.87
C LYS A 148 8.22 0.61 13.15
N TYR A 149 7.62 0.86 11.99
CA TYR A 149 6.97 -0.17 11.19
C TYR A 149 7.96 -1.24 10.69
N ILE A 150 9.24 -0.90 10.50
CA ILE A 150 10.26 -1.91 10.14
C ILE A 150 10.96 -2.55 11.36
N THR A 151 10.92 -1.91 12.54
CA THR A 151 11.70 -2.34 13.71
C THR A 151 10.87 -2.97 14.83
N SER A 152 9.56 -2.75 14.89
CA SER A 152 8.70 -3.17 16.01
C SER A 152 7.50 -3.97 15.53
N LYS A 153 7.45 -5.26 15.92
CA LYS A 153 6.33 -6.15 15.62
C LYS A 153 4.99 -5.63 16.19
N ASN A 154 5.03 -5.10 17.41
CA ASN A 154 3.83 -4.53 18.03
C ASN A 154 3.33 -3.29 17.27
N TYR A 155 4.26 -2.45 16.78
CA TYR A 155 3.87 -1.28 16.00
C TYR A 155 3.32 -1.63 14.62
N ILE A 156 3.82 -2.72 14.01
CA ILE A 156 3.20 -3.28 12.80
C ILE A 156 1.76 -3.67 13.10
N ARG A 157 1.53 -4.47 14.16
CA ARG A 157 0.18 -4.90 14.57
C ARG A 157 -0.75 -3.70 14.80
N GLU A 158 -0.30 -2.67 15.51
CA GLU A 158 -1.07 -1.43 15.72
C GLU A 158 -1.43 -0.76 14.39
N ALA A 159 -0.48 -0.67 13.45
CA ALA A 159 -0.68 -0.02 12.16
C ALA A 159 -1.62 -0.81 11.24
N GLU A 160 -1.49 -2.14 11.17
CA GLU A 160 -2.36 -3.02 10.38
C GLU A 160 -3.80 -2.98 10.93
N ARG A 161 -3.96 -3.10 12.25
CA ARG A 161 -5.29 -3.04 12.88
C ARG A 161 -5.94 -1.68 12.71
N ALA A 162 -5.16 -0.59 12.77
CA ALA A 162 -5.69 0.74 12.48
C ALA A 162 -6.20 0.86 11.03
N ALA A 163 -5.51 0.25 10.06
CA ALA A 163 -5.95 0.23 8.67
C ALA A 163 -7.24 -0.57 8.49
N ASP A 164 -7.36 -1.74 9.12
CA ASP A 164 -8.60 -2.52 9.14
C ASP A 164 -9.75 -1.72 9.78
N THR A 165 -9.51 -1.08 10.95
CA THR A 165 -10.52 -0.23 11.61
C THR A 165 -10.96 0.92 10.71
N TYR A 166 -10.04 1.60 10.01
CA TYR A 166 -10.44 2.61 9.02
C TYR A 166 -11.34 2.01 7.94
N ALA A 167 -11.01 0.85 7.38
CA ALA A 167 -11.85 0.21 6.38
C ALA A 167 -13.25 -0.15 6.90
N VAL A 168 -13.33 -0.75 8.09
CA VAL A 168 -14.60 -1.08 8.73
C VAL A 168 -15.44 0.17 8.98
N ASN A 169 -14.84 1.23 9.54
CA ASN A 169 -15.52 2.50 9.82
C ASN A 169 -16.02 3.22 8.54
N HIS A 170 -15.45 2.90 7.37
CA HIS A 170 -15.91 3.42 6.09
C HIS A 170 -16.89 2.46 5.38
N GLY A 171 -17.42 1.44 6.08
CA GLY A 171 -18.42 0.53 5.55
C GLY A 171 -17.87 -0.57 4.64
N LEU A 172 -16.60 -0.93 4.79
CA LEU A 172 -15.95 -2.02 4.05
C LEU A 172 -15.75 -3.29 4.89
N GLY A 173 -16.45 -3.40 6.03
CA GLY A 173 -16.26 -4.51 6.98
C GLY A 173 -16.45 -5.90 6.35
N GLU A 174 -17.53 -6.10 5.59
CA GLU A 174 -17.79 -7.34 4.85
C GLU A 174 -16.67 -7.69 3.86
N GLN A 175 -16.12 -6.71 3.16
CA GLN A 175 -15.03 -6.92 2.20
C GLN A 175 -13.71 -7.24 2.91
N ILE A 176 -13.45 -6.68 4.10
CA ILE A 176 -12.30 -7.06 4.93
C ILE A 176 -12.46 -8.50 5.42
N ILE A 177 -13.65 -8.91 5.87
CA ILE A 177 -13.95 -10.30 6.27
C ILE A 177 -13.73 -11.25 5.09
N ALA A 178 -14.27 -10.93 3.91
CA ALA A 178 -14.09 -11.73 2.70
C ALA A 178 -12.61 -11.85 2.31
N THR A 179 -11.85 -10.78 2.47
CA THR A 179 -10.39 -10.78 2.21
C THR A 179 -9.66 -11.70 3.17
N LYS A 180 -9.99 -11.64 4.47
CA LYS A 180 -9.41 -12.53 5.46
C LYS A 180 -9.76 -13.99 5.20
N ASP A 181 -11.03 -14.27 4.93
CA ASP A 181 -11.50 -15.62 4.61
C ASP A 181 -10.73 -16.20 3.43
N PHE A 182 -10.64 -15.41 2.35
CA PHE A 182 -9.91 -15.77 1.14
C PHE A 182 -8.46 -16.16 1.45
N ILE A 183 -7.75 -15.37 2.27
CA ILE A 183 -6.34 -15.63 2.62
C ILE A 183 -6.20 -16.89 3.48
N LEU A 184 -6.99 -17.00 4.55
CA LEU A 184 -6.85 -18.08 5.55
C LEU A 184 -7.25 -19.44 4.95
N ASN A 185 -8.26 -19.46 4.08
CA ASN A 185 -8.74 -20.68 3.44
C ASN A 185 -8.02 -21.00 2.13
N HIS A 186 -7.11 -20.15 1.64
CA HIS A 186 -6.38 -20.43 0.41
C HIS A 186 -5.38 -21.58 0.61
N SER A 187 -5.53 -22.66 -0.15
CA SER A 187 -4.64 -23.84 -0.03
C SER A 187 -3.20 -23.59 -0.49
N ARG A 188 -3.02 -22.59 -1.35
CA ARG A 188 -1.74 -22.19 -1.95
C ARG A 188 -0.93 -21.19 -1.12
N LEU A 189 -1.43 -20.78 0.04
CA LEU A 189 -0.72 -19.86 0.93
C LEU A 189 -0.12 -20.62 2.10
N SER A 190 1.13 -20.31 2.42
CA SER A 190 1.84 -21.00 3.49
C SER A 190 1.22 -20.73 4.85
N ASP A 191 1.30 -21.72 5.73
CA ASP A 191 0.83 -21.59 7.11
C ASP A 191 1.57 -20.46 7.86
N THR A 192 2.83 -20.21 7.51
CA THR A 192 3.60 -19.09 8.06
C THR A 192 3.00 -17.74 7.67
N TYR A 193 2.53 -17.59 6.43
CA TYR A 193 1.85 -16.38 5.99
C TYR A 193 0.50 -16.22 6.68
N LYS A 194 -0.30 -17.29 6.76
CA LYS A 194 -1.60 -17.29 7.45
C LYS A 194 -1.46 -16.92 8.93
N ALA A 195 -0.53 -17.55 9.64
CA ALA A 195 -0.23 -17.24 11.03
C ALA A 195 0.20 -15.78 11.24
N ARG A 196 0.92 -15.19 10.27
CA ARG A 196 1.24 -13.76 10.29
C ARG A 196 0.00 -12.88 10.15
N ILE A 197 -0.94 -13.26 9.28
CA ILE A 197 -2.21 -12.52 9.11
C ILE A 197 -3.07 -12.62 10.38
N GLU A 198 -3.13 -13.79 11.01
CA GLU A 198 -3.85 -13.98 12.28
C GLU A 198 -3.23 -13.16 13.41
N ASP A 199 -1.90 -13.06 13.49
CA ASP A 199 -1.20 -12.35 14.57
C ASP A 199 -1.22 -10.82 14.43
N LEU A 200 -1.29 -10.28 13.20
CA LEU A 200 -1.11 -8.84 12.96
C LEU A 200 -2.41 -8.06 12.70
N TYR A 201 -3.49 -8.71 12.26
CA TYR A 201 -4.71 -8.05 11.75
C TYR A 201 -5.92 -8.34 12.64
N LEU A 202 -7.02 -7.58 12.50
CA LEU A 202 -8.25 -7.81 13.27
C LEU A 202 -8.93 -9.11 12.88
N SER A 203 -9.25 -10.02 13.81
CA SER A 203 -9.99 -11.25 13.50
C SER A 203 -11.37 -10.96 12.88
N GLN A 204 -11.98 -11.94 12.23
CA GLN A 204 -13.33 -11.76 11.67
C GLN A 204 -14.34 -11.39 12.76
N GLU A 205 -14.23 -12.00 13.94
CA GLU A 205 -15.05 -11.70 15.12
C GLU A 205 -14.82 -10.28 15.63
N GLU A 206 -13.56 -9.83 15.69
CA GLU A 206 -13.25 -8.44 16.07
C GLU A 206 -13.82 -7.44 15.07
N ILE A 207 -13.81 -7.76 13.77
CA ILE A 207 -14.42 -6.94 12.73
C ILE A 207 -15.94 -6.89 12.89
N MET A 208 -16.60 -8.03 13.17
CA MET A 208 -18.04 -8.08 13.41
C MET A 208 -18.44 -7.22 14.61
N VAL A 209 -17.67 -7.26 15.70
CA VAL A 209 -17.90 -6.38 16.86
C VAL A 209 -17.83 -4.90 16.46
N LEU A 210 -16.83 -4.51 15.67
CA LEU A 210 -16.72 -3.12 15.19
C LEU A 210 -17.90 -2.73 14.29
N ILE A 211 -18.36 -3.63 13.43
CA ILE A 211 -19.55 -3.41 12.58
C ILE A 211 -20.78 -3.18 13.45
N ASP A 212 -20.99 -4.04 14.45
CA ASP A 212 -22.13 -3.95 15.37
C ASP A 212 -22.11 -2.66 16.21
N GLU A 213 -20.93 -2.22 16.67
CA GLU A 213 -20.76 -0.95 17.38
C GLU A 213 -21.17 0.25 16.50
N ILE A 214 -20.76 0.27 15.23
CA ILE A 214 -21.10 1.34 14.28
C ILE A 214 -22.62 1.37 14.01
N HIS A 215 -23.25 0.21 13.87
CA HIS A 215 -24.69 0.13 13.62
C HIS A 215 -25.53 0.43 14.87
N GLY A 216 -25.04 0.06 16.05
CA GLY A 216 -25.71 0.31 17.34
C GLY A 216 -25.69 1.78 17.80
N GLU A 217 -24.76 2.60 17.32
CA GLU A 217 -24.74 4.06 17.59
C GLU A 217 -25.69 4.87 16.68
N GLY A 218 -26.37 4.22 15.72
CA GLY A 218 -27.23 4.85 14.71
C GLY A 218 -28.74 4.80 14.96
N ASP A 219 -29.20 4.14 16.04
CA ASP A 219 -30.61 3.99 16.45
C ASP A 219 -30.96 4.88 17.67
#